data_AF-A0A7X9FLN2-F1
#
_entry.id   AF-A0A7X9FLN2-F1
#
_cell.length_a   1.000
_cell.length_b   1.000
_cell.length_c   1.000
_cell.angle_alpha   90.00
_cell.angle_beta   90.00
_cell.angle_gamma   90.00
#
_symmetry.space_group_name_H-M   'P 1'
#
loop_
_entity.id
_entity.type
_entity.pdbx_description
1 polymer ?
#
loop_
_entity_poly.entity_id
_entity_poly.type
_entity_poly.pdbx_seq_one_letter_code
_entity_poly.pdbx_strand_id
1 'polypeptide(L)'
;MAGASTTSAEEVRRLLTESPPGSVTLLDVRQDWEYSEFHLPGALLVPLGELPDRLGEIDRNTPVVAYCRSGRRSAAAASLLAGQGFSPVVNMAGGILAWQGAGAVGPVDQGLFLLPSDMGPGEVFRAAYAMEQRLARFYEGQAAATGNPEVAGTFRKLAGFEDKHANLVMNLWRKSGAVVPDQAGLDADVSDAAAPTLLEGGLPGDSYLGQSGAEPERSAEVLELAMAVEAQAMDLYLRGSRVMRSLEARQALVRLAGEEKSHLAALAALFDRMSPKPVT
;
A
#
# COMPACT_ATOMS: atom_id res chain seq x y z
N MET A 1 7.68 34.02 -2.07
CA MET A 1 6.90 32.76 -2.21
C MET A 1 7.87 31.62 -1.92
N ALA A 2 7.50 30.67 -1.06
CA ALA A 2 8.35 29.52 -0.77
C ALA A 2 8.53 28.71 -2.06
N GLY A 3 9.76 28.63 -2.56
CA GLY A 3 10.08 27.81 -3.72
C GLY A 3 10.03 26.33 -3.37
N ALA A 4 10.02 25.47 -4.38
CA ALA A 4 10.19 24.04 -4.17
C ALA A 4 11.55 23.73 -3.54
N SER A 5 11.58 22.85 -2.54
CA SER A 5 12.82 22.31 -1.99
C SER A 5 13.13 20.92 -2.57
N THR A 6 14.34 20.42 -2.35
CA THR A 6 14.73 19.06 -2.75
C THR A 6 15.33 18.35 -1.55
N THR A 7 14.99 17.08 -1.35
CA THR A 7 15.54 16.25 -0.27
C THR A 7 15.77 14.80 -0.70
N SER A 8 16.50 14.02 0.10
CA SER A 8 16.82 12.61 -0.21
C SER A 8 15.59 11.69 -0.05
N ALA A 9 15.62 10.53 -0.72
CA ALA A 9 14.60 9.50 -0.52
C ALA A 9 14.55 8.99 0.94
N GLU A 10 15.68 8.96 1.64
CA GLU A 10 15.73 8.62 3.06
C GLU A 10 15.00 9.65 3.93
N GLU A 11 15.17 10.95 3.65
CA GLU A 11 14.44 12.01 4.34
C GLU A 11 12.94 11.91 4.08
N VAL A 12 12.55 11.67 2.82
CA VAL A 12 11.14 11.46 2.46
C VAL A 12 10.59 10.26 3.21
N ARG A 13 11.33 9.15 3.28
CA ARG A 13 10.93 7.97 4.03
C ARG A 13 10.72 8.30 5.50
N ARG A 14 11.66 9.02 6.12
CA ARG A 14 11.52 9.45 7.53
C ARG A 14 10.29 10.33 7.72
N LEU A 15 10.08 11.31 6.85
CA LEU A 15 8.90 12.17 6.87
C LEU A 15 7.61 11.34 6.81
N LEU A 16 7.52 10.39 5.87
CA LEU A 16 6.33 9.54 5.71
C LEU A 16 6.14 8.59 6.90
N THR A 17 7.22 8.12 7.52
CA THR A 17 7.19 7.26 8.71
C THR A 17 6.79 8.03 9.97
N GLU A 18 7.23 9.26 10.14
CA GLU A 18 6.93 10.08 11.33
C GLU A 18 5.59 10.81 11.23
N SER A 19 5.09 11.03 10.01
CA SER A 19 3.84 11.73 9.78
C SER A 19 2.62 10.82 9.94
N PRO A 20 1.47 11.36 10.39
CA PRO A 20 0.19 10.66 10.30
C PRO A 20 -0.13 10.25 8.84
N PRO A 21 -0.75 9.09 8.61
CA PRO A 21 -1.20 8.69 7.28
C PRO A 21 -2.09 9.77 6.64
N GLY A 22 -1.85 10.07 5.36
CA GLY A 22 -2.62 11.06 4.60
C GLY A 22 -2.29 12.53 4.89
N SER A 23 -1.38 12.85 5.81
CA SER A 23 -0.99 14.25 6.09
C SER A 23 0.04 14.82 5.11
N VAL A 24 0.50 14.03 4.14
CA VAL A 24 1.42 14.44 3.07
C VAL A 24 0.86 13.87 1.76
N THR A 25 0.78 14.71 0.73
CA THR A 25 0.46 14.28 -0.63
C THR A 25 1.73 13.81 -1.29
N LEU A 26 1.83 12.49 -1.46
CA LEU A 26 2.88 11.90 -2.26
C LEU A 26 2.42 11.88 -3.73
N LEU A 27 3.08 12.66 -4.58
CA LEU A 27 2.69 12.85 -5.97
C LEU A 27 3.64 12.09 -6.89
N ASP A 28 3.13 11.07 -7.57
CA ASP A 28 3.84 10.39 -8.64
C ASP A 28 3.54 11.08 -9.98
N VAL A 29 4.58 11.62 -10.62
CA VAL A 29 4.46 12.27 -11.93
C VAL A 29 4.96 11.40 -13.10
N ARG A 30 5.06 10.09 -12.86
CA ARG A 30 5.35 9.07 -13.89
C ARG A 30 4.12 8.76 -14.75
N GLN A 31 4.29 7.85 -15.71
CA GLN A 31 3.21 7.33 -16.55
C GLN A 31 2.46 6.19 -15.83
N ASP A 32 1.22 5.92 -16.26
CA ASP A 32 0.36 4.87 -15.69
C ASP A 32 1.03 3.50 -15.62
N TRP A 33 1.75 3.12 -16.68
CA TRP A 33 2.47 1.84 -16.72
C TRP A 33 3.62 1.77 -15.70
N GLU A 34 4.33 2.88 -15.44
CA GLU A 34 5.40 2.92 -14.44
C GLU A 34 4.84 2.84 -13.01
N TYR A 35 3.69 3.49 -12.78
CA TYR A 35 2.99 3.44 -11.49
C TYR A 35 2.46 2.04 -11.20
N SER A 36 1.90 1.42 -12.23
CA SER A 36 1.44 0.03 -12.20
C SER A 36 2.60 -0.89 -11.82
N GLU A 37 3.75 -0.83 -12.49
CA GLU A 37 4.90 -1.70 -12.17
C GLU A 37 5.36 -1.64 -10.71
N PHE A 38 5.40 -0.45 -10.09
CA PHE A 38 5.77 -0.25 -8.68
C PHE A 38 5.58 1.21 -8.31
N HIS A 39 4.95 1.51 -7.18
CA HIS A 39 4.76 2.88 -6.66
C HIS A 39 4.86 2.94 -5.13
N LEU A 40 5.01 4.15 -4.59
CA LEU A 40 5.00 4.36 -3.15
C LEU A 40 3.55 4.34 -2.64
N PRO A 41 3.24 3.68 -1.51
CA PRO A 41 1.86 3.54 -1.05
C PRO A 41 1.19 4.88 -0.78
N GLY A 42 -0.06 5.00 -1.21
CA GLY A 42 -0.86 6.21 -1.12
C GLY A 42 -0.46 7.29 -2.13
N ALA A 43 0.47 7.03 -3.04
CA ALA A 43 0.85 8.00 -4.07
C ALA A 43 -0.35 8.35 -4.95
N LEU A 44 -0.57 9.65 -5.15
CA LEU A 44 -1.47 10.18 -6.16
C LEU A 44 -0.73 10.20 -7.50
N LEU A 45 -1.24 9.49 -8.49
CA LEU A 45 -0.71 9.50 -9.84
C LEU A 45 -1.28 10.67 -10.64
N VAL A 46 -0.42 11.61 -11.03
CA VAL A 46 -0.72 12.67 -11.98
C VAL A 46 0.49 12.82 -12.92
N PRO A 47 0.47 12.19 -14.10
CA PRO A 47 1.58 12.29 -15.05
C PRO A 47 1.97 13.74 -15.31
N LEU A 48 3.28 14.02 -15.41
CA LEU A 48 3.77 15.40 -15.52
C LEU A 48 3.10 16.21 -16.66
N GLY A 49 2.78 15.54 -17.77
CA GLY A 49 2.12 16.17 -18.92
C GLY A 49 0.67 16.59 -18.67
N GLU A 50 -0.01 15.93 -17.72
CA GLU A 50 -1.42 16.18 -17.36
C GLU A 50 -1.55 17.06 -16.11
N LEU A 51 -0.45 17.22 -15.35
CA LEU A 51 -0.42 17.97 -14.09
C LEU A 51 -1.04 19.37 -14.17
N PRO A 52 -0.83 20.19 -15.23
CA PRO A 52 -1.47 21.51 -15.32
C PRO A 52 -3.01 21.45 -15.29
N ASP A 53 -3.60 20.43 -15.90
CA ASP A 53 -5.05 20.28 -16.05
C ASP A 53 -5.67 19.56 -14.83
N ARG A 54 -4.84 18.86 -14.06
CA ARG A 54 -5.26 18.02 -12.92
C ARG A 54 -4.89 18.60 -11.55
N LEU A 55 -4.54 19.90 -11.48
CA LEU A 55 -4.22 20.58 -10.21
C LEU A 55 -5.33 20.49 -9.15
N GLY A 56 -6.59 20.32 -9.58
CA GLY A 56 -7.75 20.19 -8.68
C GLY A 56 -7.77 18.89 -7.87
N GLU A 57 -6.99 17.89 -8.25
CA GLU A 57 -6.88 16.62 -7.52
C GLU A 57 -5.92 16.68 -6.32
N ILE A 58 -5.10 17.73 -6.26
CA ILE A 58 -4.08 17.92 -5.22
C ILE A 58 -4.63 18.87 -4.17
N ASP A 59 -4.71 18.43 -2.91
CA ASP A 59 -5.11 19.30 -1.81
C ASP A 59 -4.03 20.36 -1.54
N ARG A 60 -4.42 21.62 -1.75
CA ARG A 60 -3.54 22.79 -1.56
C ARG A 60 -3.13 23.02 -0.11
N ASN A 61 -3.85 22.46 0.85
CA ASN A 61 -3.56 22.61 2.28
C ASN A 61 -2.62 21.53 2.82
N THR A 62 -2.28 20.54 1.99
CA THR A 62 -1.45 19.41 2.38
C THR A 62 -0.06 19.55 1.74
N PRO A 63 1.04 19.37 2.51
CA PRO A 63 2.40 19.31 1.97
C PRO A 63 2.51 18.33 0.79
N VAL A 64 3.21 18.72 -0.28
CA VAL A 64 3.41 17.86 -1.45
C VAL A 64 4.84 17.36 -1.53
N VAL A 65 5.02 16.06 -1.66
CA VAL A 65 6.29 15.43 -2.06
C VAL A 65 6.12 14.86 -3.46
N ALA A 66 6.75 15.46 -4.46
CA ALA A 66 6.75 14.97 -5.83
C ALA A 66 7.92 14.00 -6.07
N TYR A 67 7.64 12.88 -6.71
CA TYR A 67 8.66 11.93 -7.17
C TYR A 67 8.39 11.46 -8.59
N CYS A 68 9.43 10.94 -9.22
CA CYS A 68 9.33 10.28 -10.51
C CYS A 68 10.37 9.13 -10.55
N ARG A 69 10.75 8.65 -11.74
CA ARG A 69 11.78 7.60 -11.85
C ARG A 69 13.12 7.98 -11.20
N SER A 70 13.70 9.11 -11.58
CA SER A 70 15.07 9.52 -11.19
C SER A 70 15.21 10.90 -10.54
N GLY A 71 14.09 11.60 -10.31
CA GLY A 71 14.05 12.95 -9.72
C GLY A 71 13.96 14.13 -10.71
N ARG A 72 14.15 13.89 -12.02
CA ARG A 72 14.17 14.98 -13.03
C ARG A 72 12.77 15.52 -13.37
N ARG A 73 11.80 14.64 -13.66
CA ARG A 73 10.41 15.04 -13.95
C ARG A 73 9.74 15.67 -12.72
N SER A 74 10.00 15.11 -11.55
CA SER A 74 9.46 15.61 -10.28
C SER A 74 10.03 16.96 -9.87
N ALA A 75 11.28 17.30 -10.24
CA ALA A 75 11.79 18.65 -10.06
C ALA A 75 10.99 19.68 -10.88
N ALA A 76 10.62 19.34 -12.13
CA ALA A 76 9.75 20.18 -12.96
C ALA A 76 8.34 20.30 -12.37
N ALA A 77 7.75 19.19 -11.93
CA ALA A 77 6.46 19.18 -11.26
C ALA A 77 6.45 20.04 -9.98
N ALA A 78 7.47 19.90 -9.14
CA ALA A 78 7.60 20.65 -7.90
C ALA A 78 7.70 22.16 -8.17
N SER A 79 8.47 22.56 -9.18
CA SER A 79 8.57 23.95 -9.61
C SER A 79 7.23 24.49 -10.14
N LEU A 80 6.50 23.68 -10.92
CA LEU A 80 5.17 24.03 -11.41
C LEU A 80 4.20 24.27 -10.25
N LEU A 81 4.12 23.32 -9.31
CA LEU A 81 3.23 23.40 -8.16
C LEU A 81 3.54 24.61 -7.26
N ALA A 82 4.81 24.87 -6.97
CA ALA A 82 5.21 26.06 -6.21
C ALA A 82 4.80 27.36 -6.93
N GLY A 83 4.93 27.40 -8.26
CA GLY A 83 4.44 28.50 -9.10
C GLY A 83 2.92 28.67 -9.08
N GLN A 84 2.19 27.59 -8.83
CA GLN A 84 0.72 27.56 -8.67
C GLN A 84 0.26 27.79 -7.21
N GLY A 85 1.17 28.15 -6.31
CA GLY A 85 0.87 28.51 -4.92
C GLY A 85 0.70 27.33 -3.96
N PHE A 86 1.09 26.12 -4.35
CA PHE A 86 1.19 25.00 -3.40
C PHE A 86 2.38 25.24 -2.47
N SER A 87 2.21 24.94 -1.18
CA SER A 87 3.30 25.08 -0.20
C SER A 87 3.02 24.27 1.07
N PRO A 88 4.00 23.53 1.62
CA PRO A 88 5.34 23.30 1.06
C PRO A 88 5.31 22.28 -0.10
N VAL A 89 6.25 22.41 -1.03
CA VAL A 89 6.46 21.45 -2.14
C VAL A 89 7.91 20.96 -2.12
N VAL A 90 8.08 19.64 -2.10
CA VAL A 90 9.37 18.96 -2.01
C VAL A 90 9.55 18.04 -3.21
N ASN A 91 10.71 18.08 -3.86
CA ASN A 91 11.13 17.08 -4.84
C ASN A 91 11.99 15.99 -4.17
N MET A 92 11.67 14.72 -4.42
CA MET A 92 12.46 13.58 -3.95
C MET A 92 13.66 13.34 -4.89
N ALA A 93 14.86 13.66 -4.41
CA ALA A 93 16.11 13.43 -5.13
C ALA A 93 16.33 11.93 -5.38
N GLY A 94 16.79 11.60 -6.59
CA GLY A 94 16.97 10.21 -7.03
C GLY A 94 15.68 9.50 -7.44
N GLY A 95 14.50 10.10 -7.16
CA GLY A 95 13.21 9.50 -7.47
C GLY A 95 13.03 8.13 -6.83
N ILE A 96 12.15 7.31 -7.42
CA ILE A 96 11.85 5.97 -6.93
C ILE A 96 13.05 5.01 -7.01
N LEU A 97 14.03 5.28 -7.90
CA LEU A 97 15.26 4.48 -7.96
C LEU A 97 16.13 4.59 -6.70
N ALA A 98 15.97 5.67 -5.93
CA ALA A 98 16.66 5.86 -4.64
C ALA A 98 15.81 5.39 -3.45
N TRP A 99 14.59 4.89 -3.67
CA TRP A 99 13.70 4.43 -2.62
C TRP A 99 14.11 3.06 -2.10
N GLN A 100 14.44 2.98 -0.81
CA GLN A 100 14.78 1.74 -0.11
C GLN A 100 13.72 1.45 0.96
N GLY A 101 12.50 1.18 0.54
CA GLY A 101 11.39 0.87 1.43
C GLY A 101 10.34 0.06 0.72
N ALA A 102 9.33 -0.38 1.48
CA ALA A 102 8.17 -1.05 0.89
C ALA A 102 7.52 -0.17 -0.19
N GLY A 103 6.99 -0.81 -1.21
CA GLY A 103 6.15 -0.17 -2.21
C GLY A 103 4.92 -1.02 -2.49
N ALA A 104 3.96 -0.41 -3.17
CA ALA A 104 2.81 -1.09 -3.73
C ALA A 104 3.09 -1.39 -5.21
N VAL A 105 2.49 -2.45 -5.73
CA VAL A 105 2.77 -3.02 -7.06
C VAL A 105 1.45 -3.31 -7.77
N GLY A 106 1.45 -3.40 -9.10
CA GLY A 106 0.36 -4.00 -9.88
C GLY A 106 0.57 -4.01 -11.41
N PRO A 107 0.59 -5.19 -12.04
CA PRO A 107 -0.55 -5.55 -12.90
C PRO A 107 -1.28 -6.83 -12.45
N VAL A 108 -2.46 -7.07 -13.06
CA VAL A 108 -3.45 -8.13 -12.72
C VAL A 108 -2.88 -9.55 -12.71
N ASP A 109 -1.78 -9.77 -13.43
CA ASP A 109 -1.04 -11.02 -13.52
C ASP A 109 -0.22 -11.33 -12.26
N GLN A 110 -0.22 -10.46 -11.25
CA GLN A 110 0.43 -10.67 -9.96
C GLN A 110 -0.52 -10.63 -8.77
N GLY A 111 -1.85 -10.56 -8.96
CA GLY A 111 -2.85 -10.82 -7.88
C GLY A 111 -3.00 -9.75 -6.84
N LEU A 112 -2.09 -8.81 -6.92
CA LEU A 112 -2.17 -7.51 -6.36
C LEU A 112 -3.26 -6.85 -7.20
N PHE A 113 -4.43 -6.66 -6.59
CA PHE A 113 -5.55 -6.02 -7.25
C PHE A 113 -5.02 -4.73 -7.87
N LEU A 114 -5.02 -4.62 -9.20
CA LEU A 114 -5.04 -3.31 -9.83
C LEU A 114 -6.33 -2.70 -9.34
N LEU A 115 -6.23 -1.94 -8.26
CA LEU A 115 -7.29 -1.08 -7.79
C LEU A 115 -7.29 0.07 -8.78
N PRO A 116 -8.31 0.14 -9.67
CA PRO A 116 -8.36 1.22 -10.64
C PRO A 116 -8.24 2.56 -9.92
N SER A 117 -7.55 3.52 -10.54
CA SER A 117 -7.41 4.86 -9.96
C SER A 117 -8.76 5.58 -9.80
N ASP A 118 -9.80 5.10 -10.48
CA ASP A 118 -11.15 5.65 -10.56
C ASP A 118 -12.21 4.86 -9.76
N MET A 119 -11.82 3.98 -8.83
CA MET A 119 -12.76 3.20 -8.02
C MET A 119 -13.81 4.05 -7.31
N GLY A 120 -15.06 3.60 -7.40
CA GLY A 120 -16.16 4.14 -6.62
C GLY A 120 -16.12 3.68 -5.15
N PRO A 121 -16.81 4.37 -4.23
CA PRO A 121 -16.82 4.02 -2.81
C PRO A 121 -17.22 2.56 -2.51
N GLY A 122 -18.21 2.01 -3.24
CA GLY A 122 -18.63 0.61 -3.05
C GLY A 122 -17.55 -0.39 -3.44
N GLU A 123 -16.80 -0.11 -4.51
CA GLU A 123 -15.70 -0.96 -4.97
C GLU A 123 -14.54 -0.92 -3.98
N VAL A 124 -14.26 0.24 -3.39
CA VAL A 124 -13.24 0.37 -2.33
C VAL A 124 -13.60 -0.50 -1.13
N PHE A 125 -14.85 -0.45 -0.65
CA PHE A 125 -15.26 -1.30 0.47
C PHE A 125 -15.21 -2.79 0.15
N ARG A 126 -15.61 -3.17 -1.07
CA ARG A 126 -15.52 -4.54 -1.55
C ARG A 126 -14.08 -5.05 -1.57
N ALA A 127 -13.18 -4.27 -2.17
CA ALA A 127 -11.77 -4.61 -2.25
C ALA A 127 -11.12 -4.68 -0.87
N ALA A 128 -11.42 -3.72 0.01
CA ALA A 128 -10.91 -3.69 1.37
C ALA A 128 -11.38 -4.91 2.16
N TYR A 129 -12.69 -5.19 2.16
CA TYR A 129 -13.24 -6.34 2.87
C TYR A 129 -12.60 -7.65 2.40
N ALA A 130 -12.46 -7.81 1.08
CA ALA A 130 -11.87 -9.01 0.52
C ALA A 130 -10.36 -9.11 0.84
N MET A 131 -9.64 -7.99 0.86
CA MET A 131 -8.22 -7.95 1.22
C MET A 131 -8.00 -8.40 2.66
N GLU A 132 -8.76 -7.86 3.59
CA GLU A 132 -8.67 -8.20 5.01
C GLU A 132 -8.95 -9.68 5.29
N GLN A 133 -10.02 -10.20 4.71
CA GLN A 133 -10.36 -11.62 4.86
C GLN A 133 -9.28 -12.55 4.27
N ARG A 134 -8.61 -12.13 3.18
CA ARG A 134 -7.51 -12.91 2.59
C ARG A 134 -6.23 -12.81 3.41
N LEU A 135 -5.87 -11.62 3.91
CA LEU A 135 -4.73 -11.42 4.79
C LEU A 135 -4.88 -12.23 6.08
N ALA A 136 -6.07 -12.25 6.69
CA ALA A 136 -6.37 -13.08 7.86
C ALA A 136 -6.04 -14.56 7.59
N ARG A 137 -6.58 -15.12 6.50
CA ARG A 137 -6.34 -16.52 6.08
C ARG A 137 -4.87 -16.80 5.77
N PHE A 138 -4.21 -15.86 5.07
CA PHE A 138 -2.79 -15.95 4.77
C PHE A 138 -1.98 -16.07 6.06
N TYR A 139 -2.20 -15.18 7.02
CA TYR A 139 -1.48 -15.19 8.29
C TYR A 139 -1.78 -16.44 9.13
N GLU A 140 -3.03 -16.91 9.17
CA GLU A 140 -3.35 -18.18 9.83
C GLU A 140 -2.62 -19.37 9.19
N GLY A 141 -2.61 -19.44 7.86
CA GLY A 141 -1.91 -20.48 7.10
C GLY A 141 -0.41 -20.47 7.38
N GLN A 142 0.23 -19.30 7.32
CA GLN A 142 1.66 -19.16 7.59
C GLN A 142 2.01 -19.44 9.05
N ALA A 143 1.16 -19.06 10.00
CA ALA A 143 1.34 -19.38 11.40
C ALA A 143 1.27 -20.89 11.69
N ALA A 144 0.46 -21.63 10.94
CA ALA A 144 0.36 -23.08 11.04
C ALA A 144 1.51 -23.80 10.34
N ALA A 145 2.07 -23.22 9.28
CA ALA A 145 3.09 -23.83 8.45
C ALA A 145 4.54 -23.62 8.94
N THR A 146 4.81 -22.55 9.71
CA THR A 146 6.16 -22.24 10.21
C THR A 146 6.54 -23.07 11.43
N GLY A 147 7.81 -23.51 11.48
CA GLY A 147 8.39 -24.13 12.68
C GLY A 147 8.83 -23.14 13.75
N ASN A 148 8.83 -21.83 13.45
CA ASN A 148 9.33 -20.80 14.37
C ASN A 148 8.20 -20.23 15.25
N PRO A 149 8.28 -20.36 16.59
CA PRO A 149 7.20 -19.92 17.49
C PRO A 149 7.03 -18.40 17.55
N GLU A 150 8.07 -17.61 17.33
CA GLU A 150 7.99 -16.14 17.30
C GLU A 150 7.27 -15.67 16.03
N VAL A 151 7.62 -16.25 14.87
CA VAL A 151 6.96 -15.98 13.59
C VAL A 151 5.49 -16.40 13.66
N ALA A 152 5.21 -17.62 14.12
CA ALA A 152 3.83 -18.09 14.29
C ALA A 152 3.03 -17.22 15.26
N GLY A 153 3.65 -16.76 16.35
CA GLY A 153 3.02 -15.85 17.32
C GLY A 153 2.69 -14.49 16.72
N THR A 154 3.56 -13.97 15.85
CA THR A 154 3.36 -12.69 15.15
C THR A 154 2.22 -12.81 14.14
N PHE A 155 2.22 -13.84 13.28
CA PHE A 155 1.17 -14.02 12.29
C PHE A 155 -0.21 -14.28 12.90
N ARG A 156 -0.32 -15.04 14.00
CA ARG A 156 -1.62 -15.18 14.70
C ARG A 156 -2.16 -13.86 15.24
N LYS A 157 -1.29 -12.92 15.64
CA LYS A 157 -1.72 -11.59 16.08
C LYS A 157 -2.22 -10.77 14.90
N LEU A 158 -1.47 -10.75 13.79
CA LEU A 158 -1.85 -10.06 12.57
C LEU A 158 -3.19 -10.55 12.04
N ALA A 159 -3.39 -11.87 11.92
CA ALA A 159 -4.67 -12.45 11.53
C ALA A 159 -5.87 -11.90 12.36
N GLY A 160 -5.69 -11.79 13.68
CA GLY A 160 -6.73 -11.24 14.56
C GLY A 160 -6.91 -9.71 14.48
N PHE A 161 -5.96 -8.97 13.90
CA PHE A 161 -6.16 -7.57 13.53
C PHE A 161 -6.97 -7.49 12.23
N GLU A 162 -6.63 -8.28 11.21
CA GLU A 162 -7.34 -8.26 9.92
C GLU A 162 -8.81 -8.66 10.05
N ASP A 163 -9.14 -9.62 10.93
CA ASP A 163 -10.53 -9.94 11.25
C ASP A 163 -11.30 -8.71 11.78
N LYS A 164 -10.65 -7.87 12.60
CA LYS A 164 -11.27 -6.65 13.14
C LYS A 164 -11.39 -5.58 12.06
N HIS A 165 -10.38 -5.46 11.20
CA HIS A 165 -10.41 -4.57 10.04
C HIS A 165 -11.56 -4.94 9.08
N ALA A 166 -11.68 -6.22 8.69
CA ALA A 166 -12.76 -6.72 7.86
C ALA A 166 -14.14 -6.37 8.43
N ASN A 167 -14.32 -6.57 9.75
CA ASN A 167 -15.56 -6.21 10.44
C ASN A 167 -15.84 -4.71 10.42
N LEU A 168 -14.82 -3.86 10.62
CA LEU A 168 -14.95 -2.41 10.52
C LEU A 168 -15.34 -2.00 9.09
N VAL A 169 -14.63 -2.50 8.08
CA VAL A 169 -14.90 -2.23 6.66
C VAL A 169 -16.34 -2.62 6.29
N MET A 170 -16.78 -3.82 6.69
CA MET A 170 -18.15 -4.29 6.45
C MET A 170 -19.19 -3.37 7.11
N ASN A 171 -18.92 -2.89 8.33
CA ASN A 171 -19.81 -1.95 9.02
C ASN A 171 -19.90 -0.60 8.29
N LEU A 172 -18.78 -0.07 7.79
CA LEU A 172 -18.75 1.15 6.99
C LEU A 172 -19.48 0.96 5.66
N TRP A 173 -19.28 -0.18 4.99
CA TRP A 173 -19.92 -0.51 3.73
C TRP A 173 -21.45 -0.52 3.89
N ARG A 174 -21.98 -1.20 4.91
CA ARG A 174 -23.42 -1.24 5.21
C ARG A 174 -24.01 0.15 5.49
N LYS A 175 -23.25 1.05 6.14
CA LYS A 175 -23.67 2.43 6.41
C LYS A 175 -23.56 3.36 5.20
N SER A 176 -22.74 3.01 4.21
CA SER A 176 -22.44 3.89 3.07
C SER A 176 -23.61 4.04 2.09
N GLY A 177 -24.57 3.11 2.12
CA GLY A 177 -25.65 3.00 1.13
C GLY A 177 -25.24 2.35 -0.19
N ALA A 178 -23.97 1.95 -0.35
CA ALA A 178 -23.55 1.10 -1.46
C ALA A 178 -24.12 -0.32 -1.32
N VAL A 179 -24.34 -0.99 -2.44
CA VAL A 179 -24.83 -2.38 -2.46
C VAL A 179 -23.77 -3.29 -1.84
N VAL A 180 -24.19 -4.06 -0.85
CA VAL A 180 -23.38 -5.15 -0.26
C VAL A 180 -23.85 -6.45 -0.92
N PRO A 181 -22.95 -7.26 -1.50
CA PRO A 181 -23.29 -8.58 -2.03
C PRO A 181 -23.89 -9.49 -0.95
N ASP A 182 -24.60 -10.53 -1.39
CA ASP A 182 -24.96 -11.62 -0.50
C ASP A 182 -23.72 -12.45 -0.10
N GLN A 183 -23.91 -13.42 0.79
CA GLN A 183 -22.80 -14.23 1.29
C GLN A 183 -22.06 -14.95 0.16
N ALA A 184 -22.78 -15.44 -0.86
CA ALA A 184 -22.16 -16.11 -2.00
C ALA A 184 -21.27 -15.15 -2.81
N GLY A 185 -21.70 -13.90 -3.01
CA GLY A 185 -20.88 -12.87 -3.65
C GLY A 185 -19.65 -12.48 -2.84
N LEU A 186 -19.79 -12.36 -1.52
CA LEU A 186 -18.67 -12.11 -0.61
C LEU A 186 -17.67 -13.28 -0.60
N ASP A 187 -18.17 -14.52 -0.52
CA ASP A 187 -17.34 -15.72 -0.55
C ASP A 187 -16.59 -15.86 -1.86
N ALA A 188 -17.23 -15.49 -2.98
CA ALA A 188 -16.58 -15.43 -4.28
C ALA A 188 -15.40 -14.47 -4.24
N ASP A 189 -15.57 -13.24 -3.76
CA ASP A 189 -14.51 -12.22 -3.70
C ASP A 189 -13.31 -12.60 -2.82
N VAL A 190 -13.55 -13.40 -1.78
CA VAL A 190 -12.52 -13.87 -0.85
C VAL A 190 -11.89 -15.19 -1.33
N SER A 191 -12.51 -15.90 -2.28
CA SER A 191 -12.01 -17.19 -2.76
C SER A 191 -10.68 -17.04 -3.49
N ASP A 192 -9.85 -18.09 -3.40
CA ASP A 192 -8.58 -18.24 -4.13
C ASP A 192 -8.76 -18.29 -5.66
N ALA A 193 -10.00 -18.23 -6.15
CA ALA A 193 -10.38 -18.20 -7.56
C ALA A 193 -10.77 -16.80 -8.07
N ALA A 194 -11.12 -15.85 -7.18
CA ALA A 194 -11.49 -14.48 -7.56
C ALA A 194 -10.29 -13.52 -7.66
N ALA A 195 -9.16 -13.92 -7.12
CA ALA A 195 -7.85 -13.55 -7.62
C ALA A 195 -7.25 -14.87 -8.10
N PRO A 196 -6.72 -14.99 -9.33
CA PRO A 196 -5.83 -16.12 -9.63
C PRO A 196 -4.81 -16.13 -8.50
N THR A 197 -4.45 -17.29 -8.00
CA THR A 197 -3.56 -17.43 -6.86
C THR A 197 -2.28 -16.67 -7.19
N LEU A 198 -2.08 -15.48 -6.64
CA LEU A 198 -1.14 -14.55 -7.23
C LEU A 198 -0.50 -13.75 -6.12
N LEU A 199 0.50 -14.41 -5.59
CA LEU A 199 1.61 -13.80 -4.90
C LEU A 199 2.86 -14.31 -5.63
N GLU A 200 2.90 -14.06 -6.95
CA GLU A 200 4.10 -13.88 -7.78
C GLU A 200 3.76 -13.88 -9.27
N GLY A 201 4.30 -12.93 -10.03
CA GLY A 201 4.78 -13.08 -11.43
C GLY A 201 4.03 -13.95 -12.46
N GLY A 202 2.72 -14.22 -12.33
CA GLY A 202 1.98 -15.13 -13.19
C GLY A 202 2.02 -16.62 -12.81
N LEU A 203 2.17 -16.99 -11.53
CA LEU A 203 2.11 -18.40 -11.09
C LEU A 203 1.26 -18.61 -9.83
N PRO A 204 0.55 -19.75 -9.72
CA PRO A 204 -0.41 -20.01 -8.64
C PRO A 204 0.26 -20.08 -7.26
N GLY A 205 -0.25 -19.37 -6.26
CA GLY A 205 0.27 -19.28 -4.87
C GLY A 205 0.34 -20.57 -4.03
N ASP A 206 0.25 -21.75 -4.62
CA ASP A 206 0.84 -22.98 -4.07
C ASP A 206 2.31 -23.18 -4.52
N SER A 207 2.80 -22.41 -5.49
CA SER A 207 4.11 -22.58 -6.13
C SER A 207 5.23 -21.68 -5.61
N TYR A 208 4.95 -20.65 -4.79
CA TYR A 208 6.03 -19.82 -4.20
C TYR A 208 6.64 -20.42 -2.95
N LEU A 209 5.82 -21.12 -2.17
CA LEU A 209 6.37 -22.07 -1.20
C LEU A 209 6.75 -23.34 -1.95
N GLY A 210 7.89 -23.29 -2.65
CA GLY A 210 8.68 -24.49 -2.78
C GLY A 210 8.72 -25.13 -1.40
N GLN A 211 8.15 -26.33 -1.26
CA GLN A 211 8.28 -27.15 -0.05
C GLN A 211 9.74 -27.62 0.12
N SER A 212 10.69 -26.81 -0.33
CA SER A 212 12.09 -27.07 -0.62
C SER A 212 12.87 -25.79 -0.29
N GLY A 213 13.39 -25.76 0.94
CA GLY A 213 14.20 -24.69 1.52
C GLY A 213 14.35 -24.96 3.01
N ALA A 214 15.53 -24.70 3.59
CA ALA A 214 15.71 -24.85 5.03
C ALA A 214 15.14 -23.62 5.76
N GLU A 215 14.57 -23.80 6.96
CA GLU A 215 14.44 -22.68 7.91
C GLU A 215 15.86 -22.14 8.16
N PRO A 216 16.19 -20.86 7.86
CA PRO A 216 15.38 -19.64 7.98
C PRO A 216 15.04 -18.90 6.67
N GLU A 217 15.51 -19.35 5.51
CA GLU A 217 15.32 -18.67 4.21
C GLU A 217 13.84 -18.53 3.86
N ARG A 218 13.07 -19.60 4.12
CA ARG A 218 11.61 -19.62 3.99
C ARG A 218 10.92 -18.56 4.86
N SER A 219 11.43 -18.30 6.06
CA SER A 219 10.85 -17.29 6.95
C SER A 219 11.10 -15.86 6.42
N ALA A 220 12.25 -15.62 5.78
CA ALA A 220 12.56 -14.32 5.17
C ALA A 220 11.64 -14.01 3.98
N GLU A 221 11.49 -14.95 3.05
CA GLU A 221 10.61 -14.79 1.87
C GLU A 221 9.15 -14.53 2.27
N VAL A 222 8.64 -15.26 3.27
CA VAL A 222 7.28 -15.08 3.77
C VAL A 222 7.07 -13.73 4.45
N LEU A 223 8.09 -13.23 5.17
CA LEU A 223 8.02 -11.90 5.79
C LEU A 223 8.09 -10.78 4.74
N GLU A 224 8.91 -10.93 3.70
CA GLU A 224 8.92 -10.00 2.56
C GLU A 224 7.56 -9.94 1.87
N LEU A 225 6.96 -11.11 1.66
CA LEU A 225 5.63 -11.22 1.08
C LEU A 225 4.57 -10.54 1.94
N ALA A 226 4.58 -10.81 3.25
CA ALA A 226 3.69 -10.15 4.20
C ALA A 226 3.83 -8.62 4.14
N MET A 227 5.07 -8.11 4.15
CA MET A 227 5.32 -6.67 4.01
C MET A 227 4.79 -6.10 2.68
N ALA A 228 4.89 -6.83 1.57
CA ALA A 228 4.37 -6.38 0.30
C ALA A 228 2.84 -6.27 0.28
N VAL A 229 2.13 -7.22 0.90
CA VAL A 229 0.66 -7.20 0.95
C VAL A 229 0.14 -6.14 1.91
N GLU A 230 0.79 -5.96 3.06
CA GLU A 230 0.48 -4.87 4.01
C GLU A 230 0.65 -3.48 3.38
N ALA A 231 1.71 -3.29 2.59
CA ALA A 231 1.92 -2.05 1.85
C ALA A 231 0.81 -1.77 0.84
N GLN A 232 0.21 -2.81 0.27
CA GLN A 232 -0.93 -2.68 -0.64
C GLN A 232 -2.25 -2.42 0.08
N ALA A 233 -2.49 -3.05 1.23
CA ALA A 233 -3.63 -2.71 2.08
C ALA A 233 -3.55 -1.23 2.49
N MET A 234 -2.38 -0.77 2.93
CA MET A 234 -2.13 0.64 3.22
C MET A 234 -2.40 1.56 2.01
N ASP A 235 -1.93 1.17 0.83
CA ASP A 235 -2.17 1.92 -0.41
C ASP A 235 -3.66 2.02 -0.74
N LEU A 236 -4.39 0.89 -0.70
CA LEU A 236 -5.84 0.82 -0.89
C LEU A 236 -6.56 1.78 0.05
N TYR A 237 -6.19 1.80 1.32
CA TYR A 237 -6.82 2.65 2.31
C TYR A 237 -6.56 4.13 2.09
N LEU A 238 -5.32 4.50 1.79
CA LEU A 238 -4.96 5.88 1.51
C LEU A 238 -5.66 6.40 0.25
N ARG A 239 -5.69 5.62 -0.83
CA ARG A 239 -6.40 6.00 -2.06
C ARG A 239 -7.92 5.99 -1.87
N GLY A 240 -8.44 4.93 -1.27
CA GLY A 240 -9.85 4.78 -0.96
C GLY A 240 -10.38 5.94 -0.13
N SER A 241 -9.60 6.45 0.83
CA SER A 241 -9.98 7.61 1.64
C SER A 241 -10.25 8.88 0.81
N ARG A 242 -9.64 9.04 -0.37
CA ARG A 242 -9.82 10.24 -1.20
C ARG A 242 -11.17 10.26 -1.92
N VAL A 243 -11.70 9.09 -2.24
CA VAL A 243 -12.98 8.94 -2.97
C VAL A 243 -14.19 8.84 -2.03
N MET A 244 -13.97 8.63 -0.73
CA MET A 244 -15.04 8.53 0.27
C MET A 244 -15.72 9.87 0.50
N ARG A 245 -17.06 9.88 0.40
CA ARG A 245 -17.88 11.07 0.66
C ARG A 245 -18.06 11.35 2.15
N SER A 246 -18.29 10.32 2.96
CA SER A 246 -18.51 10.47 4.40
C SER A 246 -17.21 10.76 5.13
N LEU A 247 -17.22 11.73 6.05
CA LEU A 247 -16.06 11.99 6.92
C LEU A 247 -15.71 10.78 7.80
N GLU A 248 -16.72 10.03 8.27
CA GLU A 248 -16.53 8.80 9.07
C GLU A 248 -15.72 7.76 8.29
N ALA A 249 -16.13 7.38 7.08
CA ALA A 249 -15.37 6.42 6.27
C ALA A 249 -13.98 6.94 5.90
N ARG A 250 -13.85 8.23 5.53
CA ARG A 250 -12.53 8.84 5.25
C ARG A 250 -11.57 8.66 6.42
N GLN A 251 -12.00 9.05 7.61
CA GLN A 251 -11.18 8.94 8.82
C GLN A 251 -10.93 7.48 9.21
N ALA A 252 -11.88 6.58 8.97
CA ALA A 252 -11.70 5.17 9.25
C ALA A 252 -10.67 4.52 8.33
N LEU A 253 -10.70 4.79 7.02
CA LEU A 253 -9.70 4.28 6.09
C LEU A 253 -8.30 4.86 6.39
N VAL A 254 -8.21 6.15 6.74
CA VAL A 254 -6.93 6.74 7.18
C VAL A 254 -6.40 6.09 8.46
N ARG A 255 -7.28 5.68 9.38
CA ARG A 255 -6.87 4.92 10.58
C ARG A 255 -6.37 3.53 10.23
N LEU A 256 -7.10 2.78 9.40
CA LEU A 256 -6.67 1.46 8.91
C LEU A 256 -5.30 1.54 8.23
N ALA A 257 -5.06 2.53 7.36
CA ALA A 257 -3.73 2.76 6.78
C ALA A 257 -2.62 2.97 7.83
N GLY A 258 -2.96 3.54 8.99
CA GLY A 258 -2.03 3.69 10.11
C GLY A 258 -1.78 2.40 10.89
N GLU A 259 -2.77 1.52 10.95
CA GLU A 259 -2.66 0.17 11.50
C GLU A 259 -1.76 -0.69 10.59
N GLU A 260 -1.97 -0.68 9.27
CA GLU A 260 -1.09 -1.40 8.30
C GLU A 260 0.34 -0.88 8.32
N LYS A 261 0.52 0.44 8.46
CA LYS A 261 1.85 1.04 8.67
C LYS A 261 2.53 0.49 9.91
N SER A 262 1.77 0.20 10.97
CA SER A 262 2.28 -0.40 12.21
C SER A 262 2.58 -1.89 12.03
N HIS A 263 1.77 -2.62 11.24
CA HIS A 263 2.04 -4.01 10.85
C HIS A 263 3.34 -4.12 10.06
N LEU A 264 3.53 -3.27 9.04
CA LEU A 264 4.78 -3.16 8.26
C LEU A 264 6.00 -2.97 9.16
N ALA A 265 5.92 -2.05 10.14
CA ALA A 265 7.01 -1.81 11.06
C ALA A 265 7.32 -3.04 11.93
N ALA A 266 6.30 -3.76 12.38
CA ALA A 266 6.46 -4.99 13.15
C ALA A 266 7.07 -6.12 12.32
N LEU A 267 6.63 -6.29 11.07
CA LEU A 267 7.15 -7.28 10.13
C LEU A 267 8.59 -6.97 9.73
N ALA A 268 8.93 -5.73 9.43
CA ALA A 268 10.30 -5.31 9.12
C ALA A 268 11.24 -5.56 10.31
N ALA A 269 10.81 -5.21 11.52
CA ALA A 269 11.59 -5.49 12.73
C ALA A 269 11.78 -7.00 12.97
N LEU A 270 10.79 -7.84 12.61
CA LEU A 270 10.91 -9.29 12.68
C LEU A 270 11.86 -9.82 11.59
N PHE A 271 11.74 -9.34 10.36
CA PHE A 271 12.64 -9.66 9.25
C PHE A 271 14.10 -9.37 9.60
N ASP A 272 14.40 -8.18 10.11
CA ASP A 272 15.77 -7.79 10.52
C ASP A 272 16.36 -8.69 11.62
N ARG A 273 15.52 -9.26 12.49
CA ARG A 273 15.95 -10.21 13.53
C ARG A 273 16.17 -11.62 12.97
N MET A 274 15.40 -12.00 11.96
CA MET A 274 15.35 -13.35 11.40
C MET A 274 16.33 -13.56 10.24
N SER A 275 16.64 -12.50 9.49
CA SER A 275 17.54 -12.55 8.35
C SER A 275 19.00 -12.70 8.81
N PRO A 276 19.78 -13.63 8.23
CA PRO A 276 21.18 -13.80 8.58
C PRO A 276 21.95 -12.51 8.30
N LYS A 277 22.64 -11.97 9.30
CA LYS A 277 23.52 -10.82 9.10
C LYS A 277 24.67 -11.23 8.17
N PRO A 278 25.05 -10.40 7.19
CA PRO A 278 26.20 -10.70 6.36
C PRO A 278 27.43 -10.86 7.25
N VAL A 279 28.15 -11.98 7.07
CA VAL A 279 29.43 -12.20 7.72
C VAL A 279 30.42 -11.23 7.08
N THR A 280 30.89 -10.25 7.86
CA THR A 280 31.95 -9.30 7.48
C THR A 280 33.30 -9.98 7.37
#